data_AF-A0A975GPQ0-F1
#
_entry.id   AF-A0A975GPQ0-F1
#
_cell.length_a   1.000
_cell.length_b   1.000
_cell.length_c   1.000
_cell.angle_alpha   90.00
_cell.angle_beta   90.00
_cell.angle_gamma   90.00
#
_symmetry.space_group_name_H-M   'P 1'
#
loop_
_entity.id
_entity.type
_entity.pdbx_description
1 polymer ?
#
loop_
_entity_poly.entity_id
_entity_poly.type
_entity_poly.pdbx_seq_one_letter_code
_entity_poly.pdbx_strand_id
1 'polypeptide(L)' 'MLKFPDDTKVSVMGLGDIMAAFYAENRNATYETAEEIIKRLEDKKNYIPSSKSVHREYAYVLLREYRKYVKDCS' A
#
# COMPACT_ATOMS: atom_id res chain seq x y z
N MET A 1 -3.57 -6.80 6.44
CA MET A 1 -2.53 -6.54 7.45
C MET A 1 -1.19 -6.48 6.72
N LEU A 2 -0.47 -5.37 6.84
CA LEU A 2 0.86 -5.24 6.24
C LEU A 2 1.88 -5.93 7.14
N LYS A 3 2.78 -6.71 6.54
CA LYS A 3 3.91 -7.34 7.22
C LYS A 3 5.22 -6.74 6.73
N PHE A 4 5.95 -6.14 7.66
CA PHE A 4 7.25 -5.53 7.45
C PHE A 4 8.40 -6.55 7.63
N PRO A 5 9.59 -6.29 7.07
CA PRO A 5 10.77 -7.15 7.20
C PRO A 5 11.23 -7.41 8.64
N ASP A 6 10.99 -6.47 9.55
CA ASP A 6 11.29 -6.56 10.98
C ASP A 6 10.22 -7.34 11.79
N ASP A 7 9.35 -8.08 11.10
CA ASP A 7 8.17 -8.77 11.62
C ASP A 7 7.09 -7.87 12.25
N THR A 8 7.22 -6.54 12.16
CA THR A 8 6.16 -5.61 12.53
C THR A 8 4.93 -5.85 11.65
N LYS A 9 3.76 -5.90 12.29
CA LYS A 9 2.47 -6.08 11.64
C LYS A 9 1.60 -4.85 11.87
N VAL A 10 1.17 -4.21 10.78
CA VAL A 10 0.32 -3.02 10.83
C VAL A 10 -1.05 -3.35 10.22
N SER A 11 -2.10 -3.12 10.99
CA SER A 11 -3.46 -3.11 10.44
C SER A 11 -3.73 -1.79 9.75
N VAL A 12 -4.22 -1.89 8.51
CA VAL A 12 -4.50 -0.75 7.65
C VAL A 12 -5.95 -0.87 7.19
N MET A 13 -6.76 0.12 7.55
CA MET A 13 -8.19 0.15 7.26
C MET A 13 -8.43 0.59 5.81
N GLY A 14 -9.27 -0.16 5.09
CA GLY A 14 -9.65 0.14 3.71
C GLY A 14 -8.57 -0.16 2.65
N LEU A 15 -7.50 -0.88 3.00
CA LEU A 15 -6.44 -1.23 2.05
C LEU A 15 -6.96 -2.05 0.87
N GLY A 16 -7.81 -3.04 1.12
CA GLY A 16 -8.40 -3.88 0.08
C GLY A 16 -9.24 -3.07 -0.91
N ASP A 17 -10.11 -2.20 -0.41
CA ASP A 17 -10.95 -1.33 -1.24
C ASP A 17 -10.11 -0.39 -2.12
N ILE A 18 -9.01 0.16 -1.56
CA ILE A 18 -8.09 1.00 -2.30
C ILE A 18 -7.41 0.19 -3.41
N MET A 19 -6.84 -0.98 -3.10
CA MET A 19 -6.20 -1.83 -4.11
C MET A 19 -7.18 -2.24 -5.23
N ALA A 20 -8.42 -2.57 -4.87
CA ALA A 20 -9.47 -2.89 -5.83
C ALA A 20 -9.78 -1.72 -6.76
N ALA A 21 -9.87 -0.49 -6.23
CA ALA A 21 -10.09 0.71 -7.03
C ALA A 21 -8.93 0.96 -8.02
N PHE A 22 -7.67 0.87 -7.56
CA PHE A 22 -6.51 1.03 -8.44
C PHE A 22 -6.44 -0.05 -9.53
N TYR A 23 -6.80 -1.28 -9.19
CA TYR A 23 -6.85 -2.37 -10.16
C TYR A 23 -7.95 -2.14 -11.22
N ALA A 24 -9.14 -1.71 -10.80
CA ALA A 24 -10.23 -1.36 -11.71
C ALA A 24 -9.86 -0.19 -12.65
N GLU A 25 -9.02 0.73 -12.17
CA GLU A 25 -8.43 1.82 -12.97
C GLU A 25 -7.24 1.37 -13.86
N ASN A 26 -6.93 0.06 -13.92
CA ASN A 26 -5.77 -0.50 -14.64
C ASN A 26 -4.42 0.14 -14.26
N ARG A 27 -4.27 0.55 -13.00
CA ARG A 27 -3.05 1.21 -12.52
C ARG A 27 -1.93 0.18 -12.39
N ASN A 28 -0.81 0.47 -13.06
CA ASN A 28 0.38 -0.37 -13.01
C ASN A 28 1.01 -0.37 -11.61
N ALA A 29 1.54 -1.51 -11.17
CA ALA A 29 2.19 -1.62 -9.87
C ALA A 29 3.60 -0.98 -9.88
N THR A 30 3.63 0.35 -9.78
CA THR A 30 4.81 1.21 -9.73
C THR A 30 4.97 1.88 -8.36
N TYR A 31 6.14 2.49 -8.12
CA TYR A 31 6.39 3.26 -6.89
C TYR A 31 5.40 4.43 -6.74
N GLU A 32 5.07 5.11 -7.84
CA GLU A 32 4.07 6.18 -7.85
C GLU A 32 2.70 5.69 -7.37
N THR A 33 2.25 4.52 -7.83
CA THR A 33 1.00 3.91 -7.36
C THR A 33 1.05 3.61 -5.86
N ALA A 34 2.18 3.16 -5.33
CA ALA A 34 2.33 2.95 -3.89
C ALA A 34 2.23 4.27 -3.10
N GLU A 35 2.85 5.36 -3.58
CA GLU A 35 2.72 6.69 -2.96
C GLU A 35 1.27 7.21 -3.00
N GLU A 36 0.52 6.95 -4.06
CA GLU A 36 -0.90 7.32 -4.10
C GLU A 36 -1.78 6.45 -3.19
N ILE A 37 -1.47 5.16 -3.04
CA ILE A 37 -2.11 4.31 -2.05
C ILE A 37 -1.85 4.89 -0.65
N ILE A 38 -0.63 5.33 -0.34
CA ILE A 38 -0.31 6.00 0.94
C ILE A 38 -1.19 7.23 1.14
N LYS A 39 -1.31 8.11 0.14
CA LYS A 39 -2.18 9.29 0.22
C LYS A 39 -3.64 8.92 0.52
N ARG A 40 -4.21 7.94 -0.20
CA ARG A 40 -5.59 7.48 0.06
C ARG A 40 -5.75 6.86 1.46
N LEU A 41 -4.70 6.22 2.00
CA LEU A 41 -4.69 5.69 3.36
C LEU A 41 -4.63 6.79 4.42
N GLU A 42 -3.83 7.82 4.19
CA GLU A 42 -3.74 9.02 5.04
C GLU A 42 -5.07 9.78 5.08
N ASP A 43 -5.74 9.94 3.94
CA ASP A 43 -7.08 10.53 3.84
C ASP A 43 -8.12 9.73 4.65
N LYS A 44 -7.96 8.40 4.70
CA LYS A 44 -8.74 7.49 5.56
C LYS A 44 -8.29 7.46 7.03
N LYS A 45 -7.43 8.40 7.45
CA LYS A 45 -6.91 8.54 8.82
C LYS A 45 -6.07 7.35 9.32
N ASN A 46 -5.47 6.58 8.42
CA ASN A 46 -4.46 5.60 8.82
C ASN A 46 -3.17 6.31 9.24
N TYR A 47 -2.45 5.73 10.20
CA TYR A 47 -1.13 6.23 10.57
C TYR A 47 -0.13 5.98 9.45
N ILE A 48 0.49 7.05 8.94
CA ILE A 48 1.60 7.01 8.00
C ILE A 48 2.87 7.48 8.73
N PRO A 49 3.98 6.70 8.69
CA PRO A 49 5.24 7.09 9.31
C PRO A 49 5.81 8.38 8.69
N SER A 50 6.18 9.36 9.52
CA SER A 50 6.76 10.63 9.05
C SER A 50 8.25 10.55 8.71
N SER A 51 8.95 9.52 9.21
CA SER A 51 10.37 9.29 8.88
C SER A 51 10.53 8.89 7.42
N LYS A 52 11.38 9.59 6.67
CA LYS A 52 11.64 9.31 5.25
C LYS A 52 12.07 7.88 4.98
N SER A 53 12.88 7.27 5.86
CA SER A 53 13.34 5.89 5.69
C SER A 53 12.18 4.91 5.85
N VAL A 54 11.37 5.09 6.90
CA VAL A 54 10.21 4.25 7.20
C VAL A 54 9.11 4.43 6.16
N HIS A 55 8.91 5.65 5.65
CA HIS A 55 7.98 5.93 4.56
C HIS A 55 8.34 5.16 3.28
N ARG A 56 9.62 5.14 2.90
CA ARG A 56 10.09 4.37 1.73
C ARG A 56 9.86 2.88 1.90
N GLU A 57 10.12 2.35 3.09
CA GLU A 57 9.86 0.95 3.40
C GLU A 57 8.35 0.64 3.36
N TYR A 58 7.53 1.54 3.90
CA TYR A 58 6.08 1.46 3.83
C TYR A 58 5.57 1.41 2.38
N ALA A 59 6.06 2.32 1.52
CA ALA A 59 5.76 2.33 0.09
C ALA A 59 6.19 1.03 -0.60
N TYR A 60 7.37 0.51 -0.27
CA TYR A 60 7.86 -0.76 -0.81
C TYR A 60 6.97 -1.94 -0.42
N VAL A 61 6.56 -2.03 0.84
CA VAL A 61 5.65 -3.07 1.32
C VAL A 61 4.30 -2.97 0.60
N LEU A 62 3.72 -1.77 0.48
CA LEU A 62 2.47 -1.56 -0.27
C LEU A 62 2.59 -1.96 -1.73
N LEU A 63 3.69 -1.61 -2.38
CA LEU A 63 3.95 -2.00 -3.76
C LEU A 63 3.97 -3.52 -3.91
N ARG A 64 4.61 -4.23 -2.97
CA ARG A 64 4.64 -5.70 -2.98
C ARG A 64 3.24 -6.29 -2.79
N GLU A 65 2.46 -5.76 -1.87
CA GLU A 65 1.08 -6.22 -1.65
C GLU A 65 0.19 -5.92 -2.85
N TYR A 66 0.33 -4.77 -3.51
CA TYR A 66 -0.46 -4.45 -4.68
C TYR A 66 -0.09 -5.33 -5.88
N ARG A 67 1.20 -5.62 -6.09
CA ARG A 67 1.64 -6.61 -7.10
C ARG A 67 1.01 -7.97 -6.87
N LYS A 68 0.95 -8.40 -5.61
CA LYS A 68 0.29 -9.66 -5.23
C LYS A 68 -1.20 -9.60 -5.56
N TYR A 69 -1.88 -8.53 -5.17
CA TYR A 69 -3.29 -8.31 -5.49
C TYR A 69 -3.57 -8.40 -7.01
N VAL A 70 -2.80 -7.68 -7.83
CA VAL A 70 -2.94 -7.71 -9.30
C VAL A 70 -2.78 -9.13 -9.84
N LYS A 71 -1.83 -9.91 -9.31
CA LYS A 71 -1.58 -11.30 -9.71
C LYS A 71 -2.68 -12.26 -9.25
N ASP A 72 -3.25 -12.05 -8.07
CA ASP A 72 -4.32 -12.90 -7.54
C ASP A 72 -5.67 -12.61 -8.26
N CYS A 73 -5.82 -11.43 -8.86
CA CYS A 73 -6.99 -11.03 -9.65
C CYS A 73 -6.85 -11.27 -11.16
N SER A 74 -5.65 -11.59 -11.67
CA SER A 74 -5.38 -11.94 -13.07
C SER A 74 -5.54 -13.43 -13.34
#